data_AF-A0ABD2M151-F1
#
_entry.id   AF-A0ABD2M151-F1
#
_cell.length_a   1.000
_cell.length_b   1.000
_cell.length_c   1.000
_cell.angle_alpha   90.00
_cell.angle_beta   90.00
_cell.angle_gamma   90.00
#
_symmetry.space_group_name_H-M   'P 1'
#
loop_
_entity.id
_entity.type
_entity.pdbx_description
1 polymer ?
#
loop_
_entity_poly.entity_id
_entity_poly.type
_entity_poly.pdbx_seq_one_letter_code
_entity_poly.pdbx_strand_id
1 'polypeptide(L)'
;MPKELHLHGAMEPQLRKLGMPTRLENGTIDLLEEFNVCKTGDQLSADQARILKQFGQRLAQFCVRLLARSNEKKRFETIDGGAE
;
A
#
# COMPACT_ATOMS: atom_id res chain seq x y z
N MET A 1 -9.76 -14.93 -7.96
CA MET A 1 -11.02 -14.15 -7.96
C MET A 1 -10.88 -13.05 -6.94
N PRO A 2 -11.16 -11.77 -7.25
CA PRO A 2 -11.10 -10.73 -6.24
C PRO A 2 -12.10 -11.10 -5.16
N LYS A 3 -11.63 -11.18 -3.90
CA LYS A 3 -12.52 -11.35 -2.76
C LYS A 3 -13.46 -10.15 -2.77
N GLU A 4 -14.77 -10.37 -2.71
CA GLU A 4 -15.75 -9.29 -2.51
C GLU A 4 -15.34 -8.49 -1.27
N LEU A 5 -14.77 -7.31 -1.51
CA LEU A 5 -14.35 -6.43 -0.47
C LEU A 5 -15.61 -5.73 0.04
N HIS A 6 -16.18 -6.30 1.10
CA HIS A 6 -17.30 -5.70 1.81
C HIS A 6 -16.82 -4.42 2.48
N LEU A 7 -17.03 -3.28 1.82
CA LEU A 7 -16.72 -1.97 2.37
C LEU A 7 -17.86 -1.56 3.31
N HIS A 8 -17.55 -1.37 4.58
CA HIS A 8 -18.54 -0.83 5.51
C HIS A 8 -18.81 0.64 5.15
N GLY A 9 -20.08 1.03 5.04
CA GLY A 9 -20.49 2.41 4.73
C GLY A 9 -19.84 3.50 5.59
N ALA A 10 -19.41 3.18 6.81
CA ALA A 10 -18.65 4.08 7.69
C ALA A 10 -17.28 4.51 7.12
N MET A 11 -16.77 3.81 6.11
CA MET A 11 -15.50 4.13 5.45
C MET A 11 -15.66 5.18 4.35
N GLU A 12 -16.87 5.42 3.86
CA GLU A 12 -17.14 6.35 2.76
C GLU A 12 -16.59 7.77 3.00
N PRO A 13 -16.75 8.40 4.19
CA PRO A 13 -16.20 9.73 4.44
C PRO A 13 -14.66 9.75 4.34
N GLN A 14 -14.01 8.66 4.72
CA GLN A 14 -12.56 8.52 4.61
C GLN A 14 -12.14 8.40 3.15
N LEU A 15 -12.83 7.58 2.35
CA LEU A 15 -12.54 7.43 0.92
C LEU A 15 -12.73 8.76 0.17
N ARG A 16 -13.81 9.49 0.46
CA ARG A 16 -14.05 10.83 -0.09
C ARG A 16 -12.94 11.81 0.30
N LYS A 17 -12.49 11.79 1.56
CA LYS A 17 -11.37 12.64 2.02
C LYS A 17 -10.05 12.32 1.32
N LEU A 18 -9.85 11.07 0.90
CA LEU A 18 -8.67 10.63 0.14
C LEU A 18 -8.77 10.95 -1.37
N GLY A 19 -9.85 11.61 -1.80
CA GLY A 19 -10.06 12.04 -3.19
C GLY A 19 -10.83 11.04 -4.05
N MET A 20 -11.32 9.93 -3.49
CA MET A 20 -12.19 9.04 -4.27
C MET A 20 -13.58 9.67 -4.46
N PRO A 21 -14.12 9.68 -5.70
CA PRO A 21 -15.44 10.24 -5.99
C PRO A 21 -16.54 9.26 -5.55
N THR A 22 -16.76 9.16 -4.24
CA THR A 22 -17.74 8.23 -3.65
C THR A 22 -18.95 8.94 -3.04
N ARG A 23 -20.05 8.18 -2.95
CA ARG A 23 -21.26 8.56 -2.23
C ARG A 23 -21.78 7.34 -1.45
N LEU A 24 -22.37 7.59 -0.27
CA LEU A 24 -23.09 6.56 0.47
C LEU A 24 -24.57 6.63 0.09
N GLU A 25 -25.09 5.59 -0.56
CA GLU A 25 -26.51 5.45 -0.90
C GLU A 25 -27.04 4.14 -0.35
N ASN A 26 -28.16 4.19 0.39
CA ASN A 26 -28.82 3.00 0.95
C ASN A 26 -27.89 2.02 1.69
N GLY A 27 -26.87 2.55 2.39
CA GLY A 27 -25.90 1.77 3.15
C GLY A 27 -24.76 1.16 2.32
N THR A 28 -24.74 1.38 1.00
CA THR A 28 -23.70 0.93 0.08
C THR A 28 -22.88 2.12 -0.42
N ILE A 29 -21.60 1.89 -0.69
CA ILE A 29 -20.71 2.92 -1.23
C ILE A 29 -20.76 2.83 -2.76
N ASP A 30 -21.26 3.88 -3.40
CA ASP A 30 -21.24 4.04 -4.83
C ASP A 30 -20.01 4.85 -5.28
N LEU A 31 -19.42 4.43 -6.39
CA LEU A 31 -18.38 5.15 -7.10
C LEU A 31 -19.03 5.96 -8.23
N LEU A 32 -18.89 7.28 -8.20
CA LEU A 32 -19.58 8.20 -9.11
C LEU A 32 -18.95 8.24 -10.52
N GLU A 33 -17.65 8.01 -10.61
CA GLU A 33 -16.89 7.98 -11.86
C GLU A 33 -15.67 7.06 -11.73
N GLU A 34 -15.10 6.64 -12.87
CA GLU A 34 -13.89 5.83 -12.87
C GLU A 34 -12.74 6.58 -12.19
N PHE A 35 -12.15 5.96 -11.16
CA PHE A 35 -11.08 6.56 -10.38
C PHE A 35 -9.83 5.69 -10.43
N ASN A 36 -8.78 6.20 -11.07
CA ASN A 36 -7.49 5.50 -11.13
C ASN A 36 -6.59 5.92 -9.96
N VAL A 37 -6.33 4.98 -9.04
CA VAL A 37 -5.55 5.27 -7.83
C VAL A 37 -4.09 5.55 -8.16
N CYS A 38 -3.45 4.74 -9.01
CA CYS A 38 -2.03 4.91 -9.37
C CYS A 38 -1.69 4.13 -10.65
N LYS A 39 -0.58 4.47 -11.31
CA LYS A 39 -0.05 3.72 -12.47
C LYS A 39 1.31 3.10 -12.14
N THR A 40 1.67 2.07 -12.89
CA THR A 40 2.99 1.44 -12.79
C THR A 40 4.09 2.45 -13.11
N GLY A 41 5.09 2.52 -12.24
CA GLY A 41 6.23 3.44 -12.37
C GLY A 41 6.05 4.78 -11.66
N ASP A 42 4.83 5.13 -11.26
CA ASP A 42 4.58 6.38 -10.53
C ASP A 42 5.00 6.25 -9.06
N GLN A 43 5.54 7.33 -8.50
CA GLN A 43 5.74 7.44 -7.06
C GLN A 43 4.38 7.62 -6.36
N LEU A 44 4.06 6.73 -5.44
CA LEU A 44 2.81 6.80 -4.67
C LEU A 44 2.77 8.00 -3.72
N SER A 45 1.69 8.77 -3.79
CA SER A 45 1.35 9.75 -2.75
C SER A 45 0.84 9.06 -1.48
N ALA A 46 0.85 9.78 -0.36
CA ALA A 46 0.34 9.27 0.91
C ALA A 46 -1.15 8.86 0.82
N ASP A 47 -1.97 9.63 0.12
CA ASP A 47 -3.40 9.33 -0.03
C ASP A 47 -3.63 8.10 -0.92
N GLN A 48 -2.89 7.97 -2.04
CA GLN A 48 -2.93 6.78 -2.89
C GLN A 48 -2.53 5.53 -2.11
N ALA A 49 -1.44 5.60 -1.33
CA ALA A 49 -0.99 4.48 -0.49
C ALA A 49 -2.04 4.09 0.57
N ARG A 50 -2.75 5.07 1.16
CA ARG A 50 -3.83 4.82 2.11
C ARG A 50 -5.03 4.15 1.46
N ILE A 51 -5.42 4.57 0.27
CA ILE A 51 -6.46 3.90 -0.52
C ILE A 51 -6.05 2.45 -0.76
N LEU A 52 -4.88 2.21 -1.37
CA LEU A 52 -4.39 0.85 -1.67
C LEU A 52 -4.36 -0.05 -0.43
N LYS A 53 -3.91 0.49 0.72
CA LYS A 53 -3.92 -0.23 2.00
C LYS A 53 -5.32 -0.63 2.43
N GLN A 54 -6.29 0.27 2.29
CA GLN A 54 -7.69 0.01 2.62
C GLN A 54 -8.29 -1.11 1.75
N PHE A 55 -7.91 -1.15 0.47
CA PHE A 55 -8.31 -2.18 -0.48
C PHE A 55 -7.42 -3.45 -0.43
N GLY A 56 -6.50 -3.54 0.53
CA GLY A 56 -5.62 -4.70 0.73
C GLY A 56 -4.61 -4.93 -0.41
N GLN A 57 -4.36 -3.93 -1.24
CA GLN A 57 -3.43 -4.03 -2.38
C GLN A 57 -1.99 -3.91 -1.88
N ARG A 58 -1.22 -5.00 -2.05
CA ARG A 58 0.19 -5.07 -1.65
C ARG A 58 1.07 -4.82 -2.88
N LEU A 59 1.54 -3.58 -3.05
CA LEU A 59 2.40 -3.21 -4.19
C LEU A 59 3.90 -3.31 -3.90
N ALA A 60 4.29 -3.36 -2.62
CA ALA A 60 5.69 -3.43 -2.21
C ALA A 60 6.03 -4.79 -1.59
N GLN A 61 7.21 -5.30 -1.93
CA GLN A 61 7.82 -6.43 -1.26
C GLN A 61 8.80 -5.90 -0.21
N PHE A 62 8.61 -6.31 1.05
CA PHE A 62 9.56 -6.03 2.10
C PHE A 62 10.64 -7.14 2.12
N CYS A 63 11.91 -6.74 1.99
CA CYS A 63 13.06 -7.64 2.00
C CYS A 63 14.12 -7.13 2.97
N VAL A 64 14.66 -8.02 3.80
CA VAL A 64 15.83 -7.71 4.64
C VAL A 64 17.09 -8.02 3.84
N ARG A 65 17.96 -7.02 3.69
CA ARG A 65 19.30 -7.20 3.12
C ARG A 65 20.30 -7.36 4.27
N LEU A 66 20.95 -8.52 4.34
CA LEU A 66 21.97 -8.79 5.35
C LEU A 66 23.30 -8.17 4.92
N LEU A 67 23.65 -7.04 5.53
CA LEU A 67 24.84 -6.29 5.12
C LEU A 67 26.14 -6.94 5.63
N ALA A 68 26.16 -7.32 6.91
CA ALA A 68 27.33 -7.90 7.53
C ALA A 68 26.97 -8.78 8.72
N ARG A 69 27.89 -9.68 9.07
CA ARG A 69 27.86 -10.42 10.35
C ARG A 69 29.21 -10.28 11.05
N SER A 70 29.21 -10.41 12.38
CA SER A 70 30.44 -10.54 13.17
C SER A 70 30.45 -11.88 13.87
N ASN A 71 31.61 -12.52 13.93
CA ASN A 71 31.80 -13.76 14.67
C ASN A 71 32.34 -13.50 16.09
N GLU A 72 32.42 -14.55 16.91
CA GLU A 72 32.93 -14.48 18.30
C GLU A 72 34.36 -13.94 18.40
N LYS A 73 35.13 -14.01 17.30
CA LYS A 73 36.49 -13.45 17.17
C LYS A 73 36.51 -11.98 16.77
N LYS A 74 35.34 -11.30 16.82
CA LYS A 74 35.14 -9.89 16.41
C LYS A 74 35.55 -9.62 14.96
N ARG A 75 35.57 -10.64 14.10
CA ARG A 75 35.84 -10.47 12.67
C ARG A 75 34.52 -10.18 11.95
N PHE A 76 34.48 -9.06 11.25
CA PHE A 76 33.36 -8.66 10.41
C PHE A 76 33.49 -9.28 9.02
N GLU A 77 32.40 -9.87 8.55
CA GLU A 77 32.25 -10.38 7.20
C GLU A 77 31.09 -9.64 6.54
N THR A 78 31.39 -8.84 5.52
CA THR A 78 30.39 -8.22 4.65
C THR A 78 29.80 -9.30 3.76
N ILE A 79 28.47 -9.40 3.73
CA ILE A 79 27.76 -10.50 3.06
C ILE A 79 27.21 -10.03 1.71
N ASP A 80 26.67 -8.81 1.68
CA ASP A 80 26.35 -8.11 0.45
C ASP A 80 27.24 -6.86 0.38
N GLY A 81 28.05 -6.77 -0.67
CA GLY A 81 28.75 -5.54 -1.00
C GLY A 81 27.70 -4.47 -1.23
N GLY A 82 27.51 -3.60 -0.24
CA GLY A 82 26.46 -2.59 -0.22
C GLY A 82 26.47 -1.78 -1.51
N ALA A 83 25.58 -2.12 -2.43
CA ALA A 83 25.17 -1.22 -3.47
C ALA A 83 24.12 -0.30 -2.85
N GLU A 84 24.59 0.85 -2.40
CA GLU A 84 24.05 2.17 -2.73
C GLU A 84 25.15 3.21 -2.51
#